data_AF-A0A6A1WMH8-F1
#
_entry.id   AF-A0A6A1WMH8-F1
#
_cell.length_a   1.000
_cell.length_b   1.000
_cell.length_c   1.000
_cell.angle_alpha   90.00
_cell.angle_beta   90.00
_cell.angle_gamma   90.00
#
_symmetry.space_group_name_H-M   'P 1'
#
loop_
_entity.id
_entity.type
_entity.pdbx_description
1 polymer ?
#
loop_
_entity_poly.entity_id
_entity_poly.type
_entity_poly.pdbx_seq_one_letter_code
_entity_poly.pdbx_strand_id
1 'polypeptide(L)' 'MRVLDTVLRDMRSPPYLLDITKLSELRKDGHPSIYSGDLSPEQRANPARSADCSHWCLPGLPDTWNQLFYTTMFF' A
#
# COMPACT_ATOMS: atom_id res chain seq x y z
N MET A 1 7.80 12.15 5.38
CA MET A 1 8.61 11.57 4.29
C MET A 1 9.57 12.64 3.78
N ARG A 2 10.81 12.74 4.31
CA ARG A 2 11.62 13.97 4.21
C ARG A 2 11.85 14.50 2.78
N VAL A 3 12.15 13.63 1.82
CA VAL A 3 12.41 14.05 0.43
C VAL A 3 11.12 14.56 -0.23
N LEU A 4 10.04 13.79 -0.12
CA LEU A 4 8.73 14.15 -0.67
C LEU A 4 8.22 15.48 -0.09
N ASP A 5 8.31 15.63 1.23
CA ASP A 5 7.89 16.86 1.93
C ASP A 5 8.67 18.09 1.45
N THR A 6 9.96 17.92 1.14
CA THR A 6 10.81 19.00 0.62
C THR A 6 10.39 19.38 -0.80
N VAL A 7 10.27 18.39 -1.69
CA VAL A 7 9.89 18.63 -3.09
C VAL A 7 8.51 19.29 -3.18
N LEU A 8 7.52 18.81 -2.44
CA LEU A 8 6.17 19.37 -2.46
C LEU A 8 6.15 20.84 -2.04
N ARG A 9 6.96 21.26 -1.06
CA ARG A 9 7.04 22.66 -0.63
C ARG A 9 7.60 23.60 -1.69
N ASP A 10 8.47 23.08 -2.56
CA ASP A 10 9.14 23.87 -3.60
C ASP A 10 8.34 23.91 -4.92
N MET A 11 7.25 23.14 -5.03
CA MET A 11 6.39 23.12 -6.21
C MET A 11 5.52 24.38 -6.30
N ARG A 12 5.46 24.98 -7.50
CA ARG A 12 4.56 26.12 -7.78
C ARG A 12 3.07 25.78 -7.54
N SER A 13 2.68 24.53 -7.79
CA SER A 13 1.35 24.00 -7.53
C SER A 13 1.52 22.62 -6.87
N PRO A 14 1.57 22.57 -5.53
CA PRO A 14 1.77 21.31 -4.83
C PRO A 14 0.50 20.44 -4.93
N PRO A 15 0.63 19.15 -5.30
CA PRO A 15 -0.49 18.23 -5.18
C PRO A 15 -0.81 17.95 -3.72
N TYR A 16 -2.05 17.54 -3.44
CA TYR A 16 -2.40 17.02 -2.12
C TYR A 16 -1.73 15.66 -1.90
N LEU A 17 -0.95 15.55 -0.82
CA LEU A 17 -0.33 14.29 -0.43
C LEU A 17 -1.28 13.49 0.45
N LEU A 18 -1.79 12.38 -0.07
CA LEU A 18 -2.50 11.38 0.72
C LEU A 18 -1.47 10.50 1.46
N ASP A 19 -1.06 10.91 2.66
CA ASP A 19 -0.09 10.15 3.47
C ASP A 19 -0.73 8.89 4.06
N ILE A 20 -0.58 7.79 3.34
CA ILE A 20 -1.02 6.45 3.74
C ILE A 20 0.11 5.63 4.36
N THR A 21 1.31 6.15 4.55
CA THR A 21 2.47 5.32 4.93
C THR A 21 2.28 4.72 6.31
N LYS A 22 2.02 5.54 7.33
CA LYS A 22 2.00 5.04 8.71
C LYS A 22 0.86 4.06 8.97
N LEU A 23 -0.32 4.34 8.42
CA LEU A 23 -1.46 3.42 8.55
C LEU A 23 -1.20 2.10 7.82
N SER A 24 -0.51 2.14 6.67
CA SER A 24 -0.22 0.94 5.88
C SER A 24 0.83 0.05 6.55
N GLU A 25 1.82 0.64 7.21
CA GLU A 25 2.80 -0.10 8.01
C GLU A 25 2.15 -0.95 9.13
N LEU A 26 1.01 -0.52 9.66
CA LEU A 26 0.29 -1.27 10.69
C LEU A 26 -0.42 -2.52 10.13
N ARG A 27 -0.54 -2.64 8.81
CA ARG A 27 -1.36 -3.64 8.13
C ARG A 27 -0.54 -4.74 7.47
N LYS A 28 0.47 -5.27 8.16
CA LYS A 28 1.25 -6.44 7.71
C LYS A 28 0.40 -7.68 7.37
N ASP A 29 -0.82 -7.75 7.90
CA ASP A 29 -1.83 -8.77 7.65
C ASP A 29 -2.57 -8.59 6.29
N GLY A 30 -2.49 -7.42 5.67
CA GLY A 30 -3.20 -7.09 4.44
C GLY A 30 -2.57 -7.62 3.15
N HIS A 31 -1.40 -8.25 3.23
CA HIS A 31 -0.66 -8.75 2.07
C HIS A 31 -1.14 -10.14 1.62
N PRO A 32 -1.10 -10.45 0.30
CA PRO A 32 -1.44 -11.77 -0.22
C PRO A 32 -0.54 -12.90 0.26
N SER A 33 0.72 -12.63 0.62
CA SER A 33 1.70 -13.65 0.98
C SER A 33 1.79 -14.72 -0.11
N ILE A 34 1.62 -16.00 0.21
CA ILE A 34 1.66 -17.13 -0.74
C ILE A 34 0.35 -17.34 -1.54
N TYR A 35 -0.63 -16.46 -1.36
CA TYR A 35 -1.89 -16.51 -2.10
C TYR A 35 -1.90 -15.57 -3.31
N SER A 36 -0.75 -14.96 -3.64
CA SER A 36 -0.56 -14.19 -4.87
C SER A 36 -0.34 -15.10 -6.07
N GLY A 37 -1.16 -14.97 -7.11
CA GLY A 37 -0.95 -15.63 -8.40
C GLY A 37 -0.84 -17.16 -8.35
N ASP A 38 -0.23 -17.73 -9.38
CA ASP A 38 -0.10 -19.19 -9.56
C ASP A 38 1.25 -19.69 -9.04
N LEU A 39 1.40 -19.76 -7.72
CA LEU A 39 2.54 -20.42 -7.08
C LEU A 39 2.38 -21.95 -7.08
N SER A 40 3.45 -22.65 -7.48
CA SER A 40 3.55 -24.11 -7.37
C SER A 40 3.49 -24.57 -5.90
N PRO A 41 3.19 -25.85 -5.62
CA PRO A 41 3.20 -26.38 -4.26
C PRO A 41 4.53 -26.15 -3.53
N GLU A 42 5.66 -26.31 -4.21
CA GLU A 42 7.01 -26.10 -3.66
C GLU A 42 7.25 -24.62 -3.33
N GLN A 43 6.75 -23.72 -4.16
CA GLN A 43 6.83 -22.28 -3.91
C GLN A 43 5.99 -21.91 -2.69
N ARG A 44 4.74 -22.38 -2.62
CA ARG A 44 3.86 -22.15 -1.45
C ARG A 44 4.45 -22.69 -0.15
N ALA A 45 5.20 -23.79 -0.22
CA ALA A 45 5.90 -24.36 0.93
C ALA A 45 7.13 -23.53 1.40
N ASN A 46 7.59 -22.56 0.61
CA ASN A 46 8.69 -21.66 0.97
C ASN A 46 8.30 -20.16 0.91
N PRO A 47 7.44 -19.69 1.83
CA PRO A 47 6.99 -18.29 1.87
C PRO A 47 8.12 -17.28 1.95
N ALA A 48 9.26 -17.62 2.58
CA ALA A 48 10.40 -16.73 2.70
C ALA A 48 10.98 -16.29 1.34
N ARG A 49 10.74 -17.05 0.28
CA ARG A 49 11.18 -16.72 -1.09
C ARG A 49 10.05 -16.35 -2.04
N SER A 50 8.83 -16.77 -1.76
CA SER A 50 7.71 -16.64 -2.70
C SER A 50 6.56 -15.76 -2.22
N ALA A 51 6.55 -15.35 -0.94
CA ALA A 51 5.47 -14.54 -0.42
C ALA A 51 5.50 -13.14 -1.03
N ASP A 52 4.34 -12.70 -1.50
CA ASP A 52 4.12 -11.33 -1.90
C ASP A 52 3.82 -10.47 -0.66
N CYS A 53 4.80 -9.62 -0.32
CA CYS A 53 4.72 -8.64 0.77
C CYS A 53 4.65 -7.20 0.24
N SER A 54 4.38 -7.01 -1.05
CA SER A 54 4.38 -5.70 -1.71
C SER A 54 2.98 -5.30 -2.17
N HIS A 55 2.16 -6.27 -2.60
CA HIS A 55 0.78 -6.06 -2.99
C HIS A 55 -0.19 -6.27 -1.83
N TRP A 56 -1.48 -6.03 -2.08
CA TRP A 56 -2.53 -6.07 -1.08
C TRP A 56 -3.68 -6.97 -1.53
N CYS A 57 -4.25 -7.72 -0.60
CA CYS A 57 -5.51 -8.42 -0.83
C CYS A 57 -6.66 -7.43 -1.07
N LEU A 58 -7.65 -7.87 -1.86
CA LEU A 58 -8.92 -7.19 -2.02
C LEU A 58 -10.07 -8.15 -1.67
N PRO A 59 -11.08 -7.73 -0.87
CA PRO A 59 -11.14 -6.44 -0.17
C PRO A 59 -10.05 -6.31 0.90
N GLY A 60 -9.59 -5.08 1.19
CA GLY A 60 -8.44 -4.87 2.07
C GLY A 60 -7.98 -3.44 2.24
N LEU A 61 -6.69 -3.26 2.53
CA LEU A 61 -6.09 -1.96 2.83
C LEU A 61 -6.31 -0.90 1.73
N PRO A 62 -6.24 -1.21 0.42
CA PRO A 62 -6.51 -0.24 -0.63
C PRO A 62 -7.92 0.37 -0.56
N ASP A 63 -8.90 -0.33 0.01
CA ASP A 63 -10.25 0.21 0.18
C ASP A 63 -10.26 1.37 1.18
N THR A 64 -9.46 1.27 2.25
CA THR A 64 -9.27 2.38 3.20
C THR A 64 -8.60 3.57 2.53
N TRP A 65 -7.61 3.34 1.66
CA TRP A 65 -6.98 4.43 0.90
C TRP A 65 -8.00 5.13 0.00
N ASN A 66 -8.87 4.36 -0.67
CA ASN A 66 -9.92 4.91 -1.52
C ASN A 66 -10.97 5.69 -0.71
N GLN A 67 -11.29 5.26 0.51
CA GLN A 67 -12.17 6.02 1.41
C GLN A 67 -11.54 7.37 1.80
N LEU A 68 -10.26 7.39 2.19
CA LEU A 68 -9.56 8.63 2.53
C LEU A 68 -9.42 9.57 1.33
N PHE A 69 -9.18 9.01 0.14
CA PHE A 69 -9.15 9.76 -1.12
C PHE A 69 -10.52 10.38 -1.42
N TYR A 70 -11.60 9.59 -1.32
CA TYR A 70 -12.97 10.08 -1.50
C TYR A 70 -13.29 11.20 -0.50
N THR A 71 -12.94 11.04 0.77
CA THR A 71 -13.10 12.10 1.77
C THR A 71 -12.34 13.36 1.35
N THR A 72 -11.05 13.25 1.01
CA THR A 72 -10.21 14.40 0.61
C THR A 72 -10.75 15.15 -0.62
N MET A 73 -11.40 14.45 -1.55
CA MET A 73 -11.95 15.08 -2.76
C MET A 73 -13.26 15.82 -2.52
N PHE A 74 -14.10 15.33 -1.62
CA PHE A 74 -15.50 15.76 -1.52
C PHE A 74 -15.88 16.38 -0.15
N PHE A 75 -15.00 16.30 0.85
CA PHE A 75 -15.22 16.79 2.22
C PHE A 75 -13.99 17.53 2.74
#